data_AF-A0A948WKU5-F1
#
_entry.id   AF-A0A948WKU5-F1
#
_cell.length_a   1.000
_cell.length_b   1.000
_cell.length_c   1.000
_cell.angle_alpha   90.00
_cell.angle_beta   90.00
_cell.angle_gamma   90.00
#
_symmetry.space_group_name_H-M   'P 1'
#
loop_
_entity.id
_entity.type
_entity.pdbx_description
1 polymer ?
#
loop_
_entity_poly.entity_id
_entity_poly.type
_entity_poly.pdbx_seq_one_letter_code
_entity_poly.pdbx_strand_id
1 'polypeptide(L)'
;RPDSPRNFLFRYLIDYTHPILPWFTFFCVGLLVGRSLPWFLANRRRLVAPLVLAVAAVYALSTAVRRSTDGAWQLLTSTDPFERGVLATVGVTLSSLLVVIVVSWIVEFSLSSPITEVFVRAGRMSLTLYVLHGLAYNLVVNRLDWVRPTGLDTALGLSVLMWVLLVAFGAWWDRFIGRGPLERLLRGFGG
;
A
#
# COMPACT_ATOMS: atom_id res chain seq x y z
N ARG A 1 29.58 -9.80 -10.35
CA ARG A 1 29.62 -9.08 -11.64
C ARG A 1 28.25 -8.47 -11.89
N PRO A 2 28.16 -7.22 -12.37
CA PRO A 2 26.90 -6.52 -12.61
C PRO A 2 25.97 -7.28 -13.59
N ASP A 3 26.53 -8.03 -14.53
CA ASP A 3 25.78 -8.69 -15.61
C ASP A 3 25.66 -10.21 -15.45
N SER A 4 25.79 -10.73 -14.22
CA SER A 4 25.56 -12.17 -14.01
C SER A 4 24.06 -12.50 -14.01
N PRO A 5 23.64 -13.70 -14.47
CA PRO A 5 22.25 -14.14 -14.40
C PRO A 5 21.69 -14.08 -12.97
N ARG A 6 22.54 -14.35 -11.98
CA ARG A 6 22.22 -14.22 -10.55
C ARG A 6 21.91 -12.78 -10.14
N ASN A 7 22.67 -11.80 -10.64
CA ASN A 7 22.42 -10.39 -10.33
C ASN A 7 21.15 -9.87 -11.01
N PHE A 8 20.87 -10.36 -12.23
CA PHE A 8 19.62 -10.06 -12.93
C PHE A 8 18.40 -10.60 -12.16
N LEU A 9 18.42 -11.87 -11.75
CA LEU A 9 17.37 -12.48 -10.92
C LEU A 9 17.17 -11.74 -9.60
N PHE A 10 18.27 -11.39 -8.91
CA PHE A 10 18.21 -10.67 -7.65
C PHE A 10 17.59 -9.28 -7.82
N ARG A 11 17.99 -8.54 -8.86
CA ARG A 11 17.43 -7.23 -9.16
C ARG A 11 15.95 -7.31 -9.53
N TYR A 12 15.59 -8.24 -10.40
CA TYR A 12 14.21 -8.40 -10.86
C TYR A 12 13.25 -8.81 -9.74
N LEU A 13 13.70 -9.67 -8.82
CA LEU A 13 12.88 -10.15 -7.72
C LEU A 13 12.82 -9.17 -6.54
N ILE A 14 13.91 -8.43 -6.25
CA ILE A 14 14.09 -7.72 -4.97
C ILE A 14 14.39 -6.22 -5.13
N ASP A 15 15.27 -5.82 -6.06
CA ASP A 15 15.94 -4.50 -6.05
C ASP A 15 15.47 -3.53 -7.18
N TYR A 16 14.50 -3.91 -8.02
CA TYR A 16 14.01 -3.05 -9.12
C TYR A 16 12.85 -2.12 -8.70
N THR A 17 12.49 -1.15 -9.54
CA THR A 17 11.42 -0.17 -9.25
C THR A 17 10.04 -0.80 -9.02
N HIS A 18 9.83 -2.03 -9.52
CA HIS A 18 8.63 -2.84 -9.32
C HIS A 18 9.05 -4.31 -9.09
N PRO A 19 9.61 -4.65 -7.92
CA PRO A 19 10.11 -6.00 -7.68
C PRO A 19 8.93 -6.96 -7.56
N ILE A 20 8.98 -8.10 -8.25
CA ILE A 20 7.85 -9.04 -8.29
C ILE A 20 7.50 -9.55 -6.90
N LEU A 21 8.51 -9.79 -6.05
CA LEU A 21 8.31 -10.46 -4.76
C LEU A 21 7.34 -9.69 -3.85
N PRO A 22 7.53 -8.39 -3.54
CA PRO A 22 6.56 -7.64 -2.75
C PRO A 22 5.15 -7.65 -3.35
N TRP A 23 5.01 -7.36 -4.64
CA TRP A 23 3.71 -7.28 -5.29
C TRP A 23 2.98 -8.62 -5.27
N PHE A 24 3.69 -9.71 -5.58
CA PHE A 24 3.13 -11.05 -5.56
C PHE A 24 2.78 -11.49 -4.13
N THR A 25 3.60 -11.16 -3.14
CA THR A 25 3.29 -11.41 -1.72
C THR A 25 2.02 -10.68 -1.29
N PHE A 26 1.90 -9.38 -1.60
CA PHE A 26 0.69 -8.61 -1.25
C PHE A 26 -0.55 -9.16 -1.93
N PHE A 27 -0.44 -9.56 -3.20
CA PHE A 27 -1.54 -10.19 -3.94
C PHE A 27 -1.97 -11.51 -3.30
N CYS A 28 -1.03 -12.41 -3.03
CA CYS A 28 -1.32 -13.71 -2.41
C CYS A 28 -1.91 -13.57 -1.02
N VAL A 29 -1.34 -12.71 -0.17
CA VAL A 29 -1.86 -12.46 1.19
C VAL A 29 -3.25 -11.83 1.12
N GLY A 30 -3.45 -10.85 0.24
CA GLY A 30 -4.76 -10.23 0.01
C GLY A 30 -5.80 -11.25 -0.43
N LEU A 31 -5.45 -12.19 -1.31
CA LEU A 31 -6.33 -13.25 -1.78
C LEU A 31 -6.69 -14.24 -0.65
N LEU A 32 -5.71 -14.64 0.16
CA LEU A 32 -5.92 -15.53 1.30
C LEU A 32 -6.83 -14.88 2.35
N VAL A 33 -6.57 -13.62 2.70
CA VAL A 33 -7.39 -12.85 3.66
C VAL A 33 -8.79 -12.61 3.10
N GLY A 34 -8.90 -12.24 1.82
CA GLY A 34 -10.19 -12.03 1.16
C GLY A 34 -11.05 -13.30 1.13
N ARG A 35 -10.44 -14.46 0.84
CA ARG A 35 -11.14 -15.76 0.86
C ARG A 35 -11.55 -16.19 2.28
N SER A 36 -10.73 -15.85 3.28
CA SER A 36 -10.98 -16.19 4.69
C SER A 36 -11.60 -15.04 5.50
N LEU A 37 -12.19 -14.04 4.82
CA LEU A 37 -12.61 -12.78 5.45
C LEU A 37 -13.57 -12.95 6.65
N PRO A 38 -14.60 -13.81 6.60
CA PRO A 38 -15.48 -14.01 7.75
C PRO A 38 -14.73 -14.52 8.99
N TRP A 39 -13.81 -15.47 8.78
CA TRP A 39 -12.97 -16.01 9.85
C TRP A 39 -11.98 -14.96 10.36
N PHE A 40 -11.32 -14.24 9.45
CA PHE A 40 -10.37 -13.17 9.80
C PHE A 40 -11.03 -12.11 10.67
N LEU A 41 -12.23 -11.65 10.29
CA LEU A 41 -12.98 -10.67 11.07
C LEU A 41 -13.43 -11.24 12.41
N ALA A 42 -13.94 -12.48 12.47
CA ALA A 42 -14.33 -13.11 13.74
C ALA A 42 -13.16 -13.26 14.72
N ASN A 43 -11.96 -13.54 14.21
CA ASN A 43 -10.75 -13.79 15.00
C ASN A 43 -9.85 -12.56 15.19
N ARG A 44 -10.19 -11.40 14.61
CA ARG A 44 -9.32 -10.21 14.55
C ARG A 44 -8.70 -9.78 15.89
N ARG A 45 -9.45 -9.84 16.99
CA ARG A 45 -8.94 -9.50 18.33
C ARG A 45 -7.80 -10.41 18.78
N ARG A 46 -7.87 -11.70 18.45
CA ARG A 46 -6.82 -12.68 18.77
C ARG A 46 -5.59 -12.53 17.87
N LEU A 47 -5.75 -11.94 16.69
CA LEU A 47 -4.66 -11.72 15.72
C LEU A 47 -3.81 -10.48 16.04
N VAL A 48 -4.31 -9.54 16.83
CA VAL A 48 -3.60 -8.28 17.12
C VAL A 48 -2.27 -8.52 17.83
N ALA A 49 -2.27 -9.25 18.94
CA ALA A 49 -1.05 -9.52 19.70
C ALA A 49 0.05 -10.20 18.87
N PRO A 50 -0.21 -11.33 18.15
CA PRO A 50 0.81 -11.96 17.33
C PRO A 50 1.25 -11.07 16.15
N LEU A 51 0.36 -10.29 15.54
CA LEU A 51 0.74 -9.36 14.47
C LEU A 51 1.62 -8.22 14.97
N VAL A 52 1.29 -7.60 16.11
CA VAL A 52 2.11 -6.55 16.73
C VAL A 52 3.49 -7.10 17.10
N LEU A 53 3.53 -8.29 17.70
CA LEU A 53 4.79 -8.95 18.05
C LEU A 53 5.61 -9.27 16.78
N ALA A 54 4.97 -9.76 15.71
CA ALA A 54 5.64 -10.04 14.46
C ALA A 54 6.21 -8.77 13.80
N VAL A 55 5.47 -7.67 13.80
CA VAL A 55 5.98 -6.36 13.35
C VAL A 55 7.19 -5.93 14.18
N ALA A 56 7.07 -5.98 15.51
CA ALA A 56 8.18 -5.64 16.41
C ALA A 56 9.41 -6.52 16.17
N ALA A 57 9.21 -7.83 15.94
CA ALA A 57 10.28 -8.78 15.63
C ALA A 57 10.96 -8.45 14.29
N VAL A 58 10.22 -8.04 13.25
CA VAL A 58 10.80 -7.62 11.97
C VAL A 58 11.73 -6.41 12.16
N TYR A 59 11.29 -5.39 12.90
CA TYR A 59 12.12 -4.21 13.17
C TYR A 59 13.32 -4.54 14.08
N ALA A 60 13.12 -5.35 15.13
CA ALA A 60 14.20 -5.79 16.00
C ALA A 60 15.26 -6.59 15.21
N LEU A 61 14.84 -7.52 14.37
CA LEU A 61 15.72 -8.30 13.51
C LEU A 61 16.47 -7.40 12.52
N SER A 62 15.77 -6.47 11.86
CA SER A 62 16.41 -5.50 10.96
C SER A 62 17.50 -4.70 11.69
N THR A 63 17.21 -4.18 12.90
CA THR A 63 18.20 -3.43 13.68
C THR A 63 19.38 -4.29 14.16
N ALA A 64 19.14 -5.56 14.53
CA ALA A 64 20.19 -6.47 14.97
C ALA A 64 21.12 -6.87 13.81
N VAL A 65 20.56 -7.24 12.66
CA VAL A 65 21.33 -7.67 11.48
C VAL A 65 22.13 -6.52 10.88
N ARG A 66 21.56 -5.30 10.86
CA ARG A 66 22.27 -4.10 10.38
C ARG A 66 23.48 -3.72 11.22
N ARG A 67 23.57 -4.16 12.48
CA ARG A 67 24.74 -3.93 13.33
C ARG A 67 25.87 -4.94 13.10
N SER A 68 25.57 -6.09 12.50
CA SER A 68 26.48 -7.23 12.42
C SER A 68 26.87 -7.63 10.99
N THR A 69 26.31 -7.00 9.95
CA THR A 69 26.46 -7.46 8.57
C THR A 69 26.57 -6.31 7.57
N ASP A 70 27.48 -6.45 6.60
CA ASP A 70 27.68 -5.51 5.50
C ASP A 70 27.19 -6.07 4.15
N GLY A 71 26.83 -5.17 3.23
CA GLY A 71 26.55 -5.52 1.82
C GLY A 71 25.17 -6.14 1.57
N ALA A 72 25.12 -7.29 0.89
CA ALA A 72 23.88 -7.88 0.38
C ALA A 72 22.85 -8.24 1.47
N TRP A 73 23.32 -8.60 2.67
CA TRP A 73 22.46 -8.89 3.81
C TRP A 73 21.77 -7.64 4.36
N GLN A 74 22.41 -6.49 4.25
CA GLN A 74 21.84 -5.21 4.67
C GLN A 74 20.66 -4.82 3.77
N LEU A 75 20.78 -5.05 2.45
CA LEU A 75 19.70 -4.80 1.48
C LEU A 75 18.49 -5.72 1.72
N LEU A 76 18.73 -7.02 1.96
CA LEU A 76 17.67 -8.00 2.22
C LEU A 76 16.91 -7.75 3.53
N THR A 77 17.63 -7.25 4.55
CA THR A 77 17.09 -6.98 5.89
C THR A 77 16.69 -5.52 6.11
N SER A 78 16.73 -4.72 5.05
CA SER A 78 16.24 -3.36 5.10
C SER A 78 14.74 -3.33 5.36
N THR A 79 14.34 -2.38 6.21
CA THR A 79 12.95 -1.98 6.44
C THR A 79 12.61 -0.69 5.71
N ASP A 80 13.56 -0.14 4.94
CA ASP A 80 13.32 1.03 4.11
C ASP A 80 12.32 0.69 3.00
N PRO A 81 11.18 1.40 2.90
CA PRO A 81 10.20 1.21 1.84
C PRO A 81 10.79 1.39 0.42
N PHE A 82 11.87 2.15 0.27
CA PHE A 82 12.54 2.39 -1.01
C PHE A 82 13.50 1.26 -1.40
N GLU A 83 14.13 0.60 -0.43
CA GLU A 83 15.03 -0.54 -0.66
C GLU A 83 14.26 -1.86 -0.85
N ARG A 84 12.99 -1.93 -0.42
CA ARG A 84 12.02 -2.99 -0.76
C ARG A 84 12.52 -4.42 -0.47
N GLY A 85 13.39 -4.55 0.52
CA GLY A 85 13.93 -5.80 0.99
C GLY A 85 12.84 -6.77 1.47
N VAL A 86 13.25 -8.01 1.78
CA VAL A 86 12.35 -9.05 2.26
C VAL A 86 11.71 -8.62 3.59
N LEU A 87 12.49 -8.02 4.50
CA LEU A 87 11.95 -7.53 5.78
C LEU A 87 11.02 -6.34 5.60
N ALA A 88 11.28 -5.42 4.67
CA ALA A 88 10.34 -4.35 4.31
C ALA A 88 9.02 -4.93 3.80
N THR A 89 9.07 -5.94 2.92
CA THR A 89 7.87 -6.60 2.38
C THR A 89 7.04 -7.26 3.47
N VAL A 90 7.68 -8.04 4.34
CA VAL A 90 7.01 -8.71 5.47
C VAL A 90 6.45 -7.68 6.44
N GLY A 91 7.24 -6.65 6.78
CA GLY A 91 6.83 -5.56 7.67
C GLY A 91 5.58 -4.84 7.15
N VAL A 92 5.60 -4.41 5.88
CA VAL A 92 4.45 -3.74 5.22
C VAL A 92 3.24 -4.66 5.17
N THR A 93 3.41 -5.95 4.89
CA THR A 93 2.31 -6.92 4.89
C THR A 93 1.66 -7.01 6.27
N LEU A 94 2.46 -7.22 7.31
CA LEU A 94 1.97 -7.37 8.68
C LEU A 94 1.32 -6.07 9.19
N SER A 95 1.92 -4.91 8.92
CA SER A 95 1.35 -3.62 9.31
C SER A 95 0.04 -3.34 8.56
N SER A 96 -0.05 -3.71 7.29
CA SER A 96 -1.29 -3.57 6.51
C SER A 96 -2.43 -4.41 7.10
N LEU A 97 -2.15 -5.64 7.56
CA LEU A 97 -3.15 -6.45 8.25
C LEU A 97 -3.63 -5.80 9.56
N LEU A 98 -2.73 -5.21 10.34
CA LEU A 98 -3.10 -4.44 11.53
C LEU A 98 -3.96 -3.23 11.17
N VAL A 99 -3.61 -2.49 10.12
CA VAL A 99 -4.42 -1.35 9.62
C VAL A 99 -5.81 -1.81 9.23
N VAL A 100 -5.95 -2.95 8.53
CA VAL A 100 -7.27 -3.51 8.19
C VAL A 100 -8.08 -3.84 9.44
N ILE A 101 -7.46 -4.42 10.48
CA ILE A 101 -8.13 -4.68 11.76
C ILE A 101 -8.61 -3.38 12.41
N VAL A 102 -7.74 -2.36 12.49
CA VAL A 102 -8.07 -1.07 13.08
C VAL A 102 -9.21 -0.40 12.31
N VAL A 103 -9.13 -0.35 10.98
CA VAL A 103 -10.19 0.18 10.12
C VAL A 103 -11.50 -0.58 10.33
N SER A 104 -11.47 -1.91 10.48
CA SER A 104 -12.67 -2.70 10.74
C SER A 104 -13.38 -2.28 12.04
N TRP A 105 -12.63 -1.98 13.10
CA TRP A 105 -13.22 -1.49 14.36
C TRP A 105 -13.75 -0.07 14.23
N ILE A 106 -13.07 0.80 13.50
CA ILE A 106 -13.54 2.17 13.24
C ILE A 106 -14.87 2.13 12.50
N VAL A 107 -14.99 1.27 11.48
CA VAL A 107 -16.22 1.12 10.70
C VAL A 107 -17.35 0.55 11.55
N GLU A 108 -17.08 -0.41 12.43
CA GLU A 108 -18.07 -0.94 13.38
C GLU A 108 -18.52 0.08 14.42
N PHE A 109 -17.63 0.97 14.86
CA PHE A 109 -17.99 2.02 15.81
C PHE A 109 -18.78 3.16 15.14
N SER A 110 -18.46 3.45 13.87
CA SER A 110 -19.03 4.54 13.07
C SER A 110 -20.18 4.09 12.17
N LEU A 111 -20.97 3.09 12.61
CA LEU A 111 -22.08 2.53 11.85
C LEU A 111 -23.05 3.64 11.42
N SER A 112 -23.12 3.88 10.11
CA SER A 112 -23.99 4.87 9.43
C SER A 112 -23.49 6.32 9.35
N SER A 113 -22.22 6.61 9.67
CA SER A 113 -21.69 7.96 9.43
C SER A 113 -21.60 8.28 7.91
N PRO A 114 -22.03 9.47 7.46
CA PRO A 114 -21.84 9.92 6.08
C PRO A 114 -20.37 9.88 5.63
N ILE A 115 -19.44 10.05 6.57
CA ILE A 115 -18.00 10.00 6.31
C ILE A 115 -17.57 8.58 5.92
N THR A 116 -18.05 7.57 6.65
CA THR A 116 -17.79 6.16 6.34
C THR A 116 -18.30 5.83 4.95
N GLU A 117 -19.48 6.35 4.58
CA GLU A 117 -20.06 6.14 3.25
C GLU A 117 -19.21 6.78 2.14
N VAL A 118 -18.68 7.99 2.35
CA VAL A 118 -17.74 8.64 1.42
C VAL A 118 -16.52 7.76 1.18
N PHE A 119 -15.91 7.22 2.24
CA PHE A 119 -14.76 6.32 2.10
C PHE A 119 -15.10 5.01 1.39
N VAL A 120 -16.26 4.41 1.67
CA VAL A 120 -16.72 3.19 0.98
C VAL A 120 -16.90 3.44 -0.51
N ARG A 121 -17.53 4.56 -0.89
CA ARG A 121 -17.74 4.95 -2.30
C ARG A 121 -16.41 5.20 -3.01
N ALA A 122 -15.53 5.99 -2.42
CA ALA A 122 -14.19 6.23 -2.97
C ALA A 122 -13.37 4.93 -3.11
N GLY A 123 -13.44 4.04 -2.12
CA GLY A 123 -12.73 2.76 -2.10
C GLY A 123 -13.14 1.80 -3.22
N ARG A 124 -14.36 1.89 -3.74
CA ARG A 124 -14.83 1.11 -4.91
C ARG A 124 -14.17 1.53 -6.22
N MET A 125 -13.49 2.68 -6.23
CA MET A 125 -12.79 3.26 -7.38
C MET A 125 -11.26 3.30 -7.17
N SER A 126 -10.73 2.38 -6.38
CA SER A 126 -9.31 2.40 -5.99
C SER A 126 -8.34 2.36 -7.17
N LEU A 127 -8.65 1.66 -8.27
CA LEU A 127 -7.79 1.58 -9.45
C LEU A 127 -7.83 2.88 -10.25
N THR A 128 -9.02 3.44 -10.46
CA THR A 128 -9.18 4.74 -11.12
C THR A 128 -8.47 5.83 -10.33
N LEU A 129 -8.68 5.89 -9.01
CA LEU A 129 -8.00 6.87 -8.14
C LEU A 129 -6.49 6.65 -8.09
N TYR A 130 -6.04 5.39 -8.15
CA TYR A 130 -4.62 5.06 -8.25
C TYR A 130 -4.00 5.61 -9.53
N VAL A 131 -4.62 5.46 -10.70
CA VAL A 131 -4.03 6.06 -11.91
C VAL A 131 -4.15 7.58 -11.88
N LEU A 132 -5.28 8.10 -11.40
CA LEU A 132 -5.55 9.53 -11.36
C LEU A 132 -4.57 10.28 -10.45
N HIS A 133 -4.19 9.75 -9.28
CA HIS A 133 -3.23 10.45 -8.41
C HIS A 133 -1.85 10.59 -9.08
N GLY A 134 -1.39 9.57 -9.80
CA GLY A 134 -0.12 9.61 -10.53
C GLY A 134 -0.15 10.63 -11.67
N LEU A 135 -1.25 10.67 -12.43
CA LEU A 135 -1.46 11.66 -13.49
C LEU A 135 -1.56 13.09 -12.93
N ALA A 136 -2.32 13.28 -11.85
CA ALA A 136 -2.48 14.58 -11.21
C ALA A 136 -1.14 15.10 -10.65
N TYR A 137 -0.36 14.24 -9.99
CA TYR A 137 0.98 14.58 -9.54
C TYR A 137 1.89 14.96 -10.71
N ASN A 138 1.94 14.13 -11.77
CA ASN A 138 2.77 14.41 -12.93
C ASN A 138 2.40 15.75 -13.59
N LEU A 139 1.11 16.05 -13.71
CA LEU A 139 0.63 17.29 -14.29
C LEU A 139 1.00 18.50 -13.42
N VAL A 140 0.64 18.49 -12.13
CA VAL A 140 0.81 19.63 -11.23
C VAL A 140 2.27 19.91 -10.92
N VAL A 141 3.06 18.87 -10.67
CA VAL A 141 4.45 18.98 -10.21
C VAL A 141 5.42 19.00 -11.38
N ASN A 142 5.31 18.06 -12.33
CA ASN A 142 6.35 17.89 -13.35
C ASN A 142 6.07 18.62 -14.68
N ARG A 143 4.81 18.94 -14.99
CA ARG A 143 4.45 19.59 -16.26
C ARG A 143 4.15 21.07 -16.10
N LEU A 144 3.39 21.40 -15.06
CA LEU A 144 2.95 22.77 -14.81
C LEU A 144 3.90 23.54 -13.87
N ASP A 145 4.78 22.83 -13.16
CA ASP A 145 5.70 23.39 -12.15
C ASP A 145 4.99 24.27 -11.09
N TRP A 146 3.69 24.03 -10.86
CA TRP A 146 2.88 24.82 -9.92
C TRP A 146 3.30 24.59 -8.47
N VAL A 147 3.82 23.40 -8.17
CA VAL A 147 4.35 23.05 -6.85
C VAL A 147 5.74 22.51 -7.04
N ARG A 148 6.73 23.16 -6.43
CA ARG A 148 8.12 22.70 -6.45
C ARG A 148 8.35 21.72 -5.29
N PRO A 149 9.08 20.61 -5.51
CA PRO A 149 9.44 19.68 -4.44
C PRO A 149 10.57 20.28 -3.59
N THR A 150 10.25 21.21 -2.71
CA THR A 150 11.22 21.97 -1.91
C THR A 150 11.35 21.48 -0.46
N GLY A 151 10.26 21.06 0.17
CA GLY A 151 10.24 20.74 1.61
C GLY A 151 9.17 19.75 2.04
N LEU A 152 9.36 19.18 3.25
CA LEU A 152 8.44 18.21 3.86
C LEU A 152 7.03 18.80 4.07
N ASP A 153 6.97 20.06 4.47
CA ASP A 153 5.74 20.84 4.64
C ASP A 153 4.92 20.91 3.35
N THR A 154 5.58 21.24 2.25
CA THR A 154 4.97 21.35 0.91
C THR A 154 4.52 19.97 0.43
N ALA A 155 5.34 18.94 0.64
CA ALA A 155 5.01 17.57 0.27
C ALA A 155 3.82 17.03 1.07
N LEU A 156 3.77 17.26 2.38
CA LEU A 156 2.66 16.85 3.24
C LEU A 156 1.37 17.62 2.89
N GLY A 157 1.47 18.94 2.71
CA GLY A 157 0.34 19.78 2.32
C GLY A 157 -0.27 19.34 0.99
N LEU A 158 0.56 19.13 -0.04
CA LEU A 158 0.12 18.61 -1.33
C LEU A 158 -0.49 17.22 -1.21
N SER A 159 0.11 16.33 -0.42
CA SER A 159 -0.38 14.96 -0.23
C SER A 159 -1.76 14.93 0.43
N VAL A 160 -1.96 15.71 1.49
CA VAL A 160 -3.25 15.82 2.18
C VAL A 160 -4.30 16.43 1.26
N LEU A 161 -3.97 17.53 0.57
CA LEU A 161 -4.88 18.18 -0.36
C LEU A 161 -5.31 17.23 -1.48
N MET A 162 -4.35 16.59 -2.14
CA MET A 162 -4.61 15.63 -3.21
C MET A 162 -5.46 14.46 -2.71
N TRP A 163 -5.17 13.93 -1.52
CA TRP A 163 -5.94 12.85 -0.92
C TRP A 163 -7.40 13.25 -0.67
N VAL A 164 -7.65 14.43 -0.08
CA VAL A 164 -9.01 14.94 0.15
C VAL A 164 -9.75 15.10 -1.18
N LEU A 165 -9.12 15.72 -2.17
CA LEU A 165 -9.72 15.95 -3.49
C LEU A 165 -10.06 14.64 -4.21
N LEU A 166 -9.17 13.66 -4.19
CA LEU A 166 -9.39 12.36 -4.83
C LEU A 166 -10.48 11.54 -4.13
N VAL A 167 -10.53 11.56 -2.80
CA VAL A 167 -11.59 10.89 -2.03
C VAL A 167 -12.94 11.54 -2.34
N ALA A 168 -13.01 12.88 -2.32
CA ALA A 168 -14.23 13.62 -2.65
C ALA A 168 -14.67 13.34 -4.10
N PHE A 169 -13.73 13.38 -5.05
CA PHE A 169 -13.98 13.07 -6.45
C PHE A 169 -14.49 11.64 -6.64
N GLY A 170 -13.84 10.65 -6.03
CA GLY A 170 -14.26 9.25 -6.10
C GLY A 170 -15.65 9.03 -5.51
N ALA A 171 -15.94 9.63 -4.36
CA ALA A 171 -17.27 9.53 -3.74
C ALA A 171 -18.37 10.23 -4.55
N TRP A 172 -18.05 11.37 -5.17
CA TRP A 172 -18.95 12.07 -6.10
C TRP A 172 -19.18 11.22 -7.35
N TRP A 173 -18.13 10.72 -7.98
CA TRP A 173 -18.23 9.92 -9.21
C TRP A 173 -19.03 8.64 -8.99
N ASP A 174 -18.75 7.88 -7.92
CA ASP A 174 -19.49 6.66 -7.59
C ASP A 174 -20.98 6.95 -7.36
N ARG A 175 -21.30 8.11 -6.77
CA ARG A 175 -22.69 8.52 -6.53
C ARG A 175 -23.47 8.81 -7.82
N PHE A 176 -22.86 9.50 -8.79
CA PHE A 176 -23.57 10.01 -9.96
C PHE A 176 -23.40 9.15 -11.22
N ILE A 177 -22.21 8.60 -11.44
CA ILE A 177 -21.84 7.85 -12.64
C ILE A 177 -21.75 6.35 -12.32
N GLY A 178 -21.55 6.00 -11.05
CA GLY A 178 -21.32 4.63 -10.61
C GLY A 178 -19.84 4.26 -10.72
N ARG A 179 -19.54 3.03 -11.15
CA ARG A 179 -18.18 2.50 -11.12
C ARG A 179 -17.17 3.32 -11.93
N GLY A 180 -15.93 3.35 -11.44
CA GLY A 180 -14.82 4.01 -12.12
C GLY A 180 -14.53 3.40 -13.51
N PRO A 181 -13.99 4.20 -14.44
CA PRO A 181 -13.70 3.78 -15.81
C PRO A 181 -12.69 2.62 -15.88
N LEU A 182 -11.63 2.65 -15.07
CA LEU A 182 -10.61 1.60 -15.12
C LEU A 182 -11.10 0.28 -14.52
N GLU A 183 -11.92 0.34 -13.47
CA GLU A 183 -12.55 -0.84 -12.89
C GLU A 183 -13.50 -1.51 -13.91
N ARG A 184 -14.20 -0.71 -14.72
CA ARG A 184 -15.05 -1.22 -15.82
C ARG A 184 -14.22 -1.93 -16.89
N LEU A 185 -13.09 -1.35 -17.31
CA LEU A 185 -12.19 -1.97 -18.27
C LEU A 185 -11.60 -3.28 -17.74
N LEU A 186 -11.11 -3.29 -16.49
CA LEU A 186 -10.53 -4.49 -15.88
C LEU A 186 -11.52 -5.66 -15.86
N ARG A 187 -12.79 -5.39 -15.55
CA ARG A 187 -13.85 -6.42 -15.61
C ARG A 187 -14.13 -6.92 -17.03
N GLY A 188 -13.99 -6.06 -18.04
CA GLY A 188 -14.15 -6.45 -19.44
C GLY A 188 -13.08 -7.43 -19.93
N PHE A 189 -11.87 -7.40 -19.35
CA PHE A 189 -10.80 -8.34 -19.68
C PHE A 189 -10.82 -9.63 -18.85
N GLY A 190 -11.40 -9.60 -17.66
CA GLY A 190 -11.49 -10.75 -16.74
C GLY A 190 -12.82 -11.52 -16.84
N GLY A 191 -13.60 -11.29 -17.90
CA GLY A 191 -14.88 -11.95 -18.19
C GLY A 191 -14.75 -13.00 -19.28
#